data_AF-A0A2D6PIQ5-F1
#
_entry.id   AF-A0A2D6PIQ5-F1
#
_cell.length_a   1.000
_cell.length_b   1.000
_cell.length_c   1.000
_cell.angle_alpha   90.00
_cell.angle_beta   90.00
_cell.angle_gamma   90.00
#
_symmetry.space_group_name_H-M   'P 1'
#
loop_
_entity.id
_entity.type
_entity.pdbx_description
1 polymer ?
#
loop_
_entity_poly.entity_id
_entity_poly.type
_entity_poly.pdbx_seq_one_letter_code
_entity_poly.pdbx_strand_id
1 'polypeptide(L)'
;MVDIGSIIKGMKEKGADNSKIIDELKNKGHSSKDIYDSFSKGTEPTGGDLEAPSPEGEMQTSSISSKPMEEAAQPHQESPQQTQPDPAFAMPETPPQNIPQRQNIEQIEEIAEAIVEEKIQEFSSSIGDINIWKERSNAEIGAIKQEVIRLRNQLENLQIAILGKVENYNKSVITMSSEMKALSKVMEKIMQPLTMNVKELSRITEKFKKTK
;
A
#
# COMPACT_ATOMS: atom_id res chain seq x y z
N MET A 1 23.84 2.28 -23.49
CA MET A 1 22.54 2.47 -22.84
C MET A 1 22.40 1.35 -21.82
N VAL A 2 22.30 1.65 -20.53
CA VAL A 2 22.20 0.61 -19.51
C VAL A 2 20.77 0.08 -19.52
N ASP A 3 20.61 -1.22 -19.71
CA ASP A 3 19.31 -1.88 -19.73
C ASP A 3 18.71 -1.93 -18.31
N ILE A 4 17.50 -1.41 -18.15
CA ILE A 4 16.81 -1.26 -16.85
C ILE A 4 16.54 -2.65 -16.25
N GLY A 5 16.19 -3.63 -17.07
CA GLY A 5 15.97 -5.01 -16.63
C GLY A 5 17.20 -5.64 -16.00
N SER A 6 18.38 -5.39 -16.58
CA SER A 6 19.66 -5.87 -16.03
C SER A 6 20.01 -5.24 -14.68
N ILE A 7 19.68 -3.96 -14.45
CA ILE A 7 19.88 -3.29 -13.15
C ILE A 7 18.95 -3.89 -12.09
N ILE A 8 17.67 -4.08 -12.42
CA ILE A 8 16.68 -4.66 -11.51
C ILE A 8 17.11 -6.06 -11.08
N LYS A 9 17.52 -6.91 -12.05
CA LYS A 9 17.98 -8.26 -11.77
C LYS A 9 19.20 -8.25 -10.84
N GLY A 10 20.21 -7.42 -11.12
CA GLY A 10 21.42 -7.32 -10.31
C GLY A 10 21.17 -6.79 -8.89
N MET A 11 20.15 -5.96 -8.68
CA MET A 11 19.75 -5.49 -7.35
C MET A 11 18.90 -6.50 -6.58
N LYS A 12 18.04 -7.24 -7.29
CA LYS A 12 17.24 -8.31 -6.71
C LYS A 12 18.12 -9.48 -6.26
N GLU A 13 19.15 -9.83 -7.04
CA GLU A 13 20.18 -10.81 -6.63
C GLU A 13 20.97 -10.37 -5.39
N LYS A 14 21.06 -9.06 -5.14
CA LYS A 14 21.66 -8.49 -3.92
C LYS A 14 20.67 -8.39 -2.75
N GLY A 15 19.44 -8.85 -2.91
CA GLY A 15 18.40 -8.82 -1.87
C GLY A 15 17.82 -7.43 -1.60
N ALA A 16 17.93 -6.50 -2.56
CA ALA A 16 17.32 -5.18 -2.41
C ALA A 16 15.79 -5.25 -2.60
N ASP A 17 15.05 -4.55 -1.75
CA ASP A 17 13.60 -4.43 -1.84
C ASP A 17 13.17 -3.67 -3.10
N ASN A 18 12.02 -4.04 -3.66
CA ASN A 18 11.47 -3.41 -4.87
C ASN A 18 11.32 -1.89 -4.74
N SER A 19 11.00 -1.37 -3.54
CA SER A 19 10.92 0.07 -3.27
C SER A 19 12.26 0.78 -3.45
N LYS A 20 13.35 0.21 -2.92
CA LYS A 20 14.71 0.75 -3.05
C LYS A 20 15.19 0.73 -4.50
N ILE A 21 14.82 -0.31 -5.25
CA ILE A 21 15.14 -0.43 -6.68
C ILE A 21 14.42 0.67 -7.47
N ILE A 22 13.14 0.92 -7.17
CA ILE A 22 12.35 1.98 -7.82
C ILE A 22 12.94 3.36 -7.51
N ASP A 23 13.30 3.64 -6.26
CA ASP A 23 13.91 4.90 -5.85
C ASP A 23 15.26 5.14 -6.55
N GLU A 24 16.10 4.11 -6.66
CA GLU A 24 17.40 4.24 -7.32
C GLU A 24 17.27 4.42 -8.84
N LEU A 25 16.30 3.76 -9.47
CA LEU A 25 16.02 3.93 -10.90
C LEU A 25 15.43 5.30 -11.22
N LYS A 26 14.57 5.82 -10.33
CA LYS A 26 14.02 7.18 -10.44
C LYS A 26 15.13 8.23 -10.27
N ASN A 27 16.05 8.01 -9.33
CA ASN A 27 17.24 8.86 -9.15
C ASN A 27 18.21 8.82 -10.35
N LYS A 28 18.22 7.72 -11.10
CA LYS A 28 18.97 7.57 -12.36
C LYS A 28 18.25 8.16 -13.57
N GLY A 29 17.07 8.75 -13.37
CA GLY A 29 16.30 9.45 -14.41
C GLY A 29 15.43 8.56 -15.29
N HIS A 30 15.17 7.31 -14.86
CA HIS A 30 14.27 6.42 -15.60
C HIS A 30 12.80 6.77 -15.33
N SER A 31 11.96 6.68 -16.37
CA SER A 31 10.52 6.93 -16.25
C SER A 31 9.84 5.80 -15.47
N SER A 32 8.82 6.15 -14.68
CA SER A 32 7.98 5.18 -13.95
C SER A 32 7.39 4.10 -14.88
N LYS A 33 7.11 4.46 -16.14
CA LYS A 33 6.60 3.52 -17.14
C LYS A 33 7.64 2.46 -17.53
N ASP A 34 8.89 2.88 -17.71
CA ASP A 34 9.99 1.99 -18.09
C ASP A 34 10.40 1.07 -16.94
N ILE A 35 10.32 1.58 -15.70
CA ILE A 35 10.56 0.81 -14.48
C ILE A 35 9.49 -0.28 -14.34
N TYR A 36 8.21 0.08 -14.48
CA TYR A 36 7.10 -0.88 -14.35
C TYR A 36 7.13 -1.96 -15.44
N ASP A 37 7.34 -1.57 -16.69
CA ASP A 37 7.45 -2.50 -17.82
C ASP A 37 8.64 -3.47 -17.63
N SER A 38 9.76 -2.98 -17.11
CA SER A 38 10.93 -3.82 -16.80
C SER A 38 10.72 -4.77 -15.62
N PHE A 39 9.98 -4.33 -14.59
CA PHE A 39 9.58 -5.20 -13.48
C PHE A 39 8.63 -6.30 -13.95
N SER A 40 7.64 -5.95 -14.77
CA SER A 40 6.68 -6.92 -15.32
C SER A 40 7.31 -7.90 -16.30
N LYS A 41 8.34 -7.49 -17.04
CA LYS A 41 9.07 -8.34 -17.99
C LYS A 41 10.18 -9.17 -17.34
N GLY A 42 10.72 -8.73 -16.20
CA GLY A 42 11.86 -9.37 -15.52
C GLY A 42 11.48 -10.39 -14.45
N THR A 43 10.21 -10.48 -14.06
CA THR A 43 9.71 -11.47 -13.10
C THR A 43 8.92 -12.57 -13.82
N GLU A 44 9.63 -13.52 -14.44
CA GLU A 44 9.03 -14.83 -14.70
C GLU A 44 8.68 -15.50 -13.36
N PRO A 45 7.54 -16.19 -13.25
CA PRO A 45 7.01 -16.69 -11.98
C PRO A 45 7.74 -17.98 -11.61
N THR A 46 8.93 -17.87 -11.03
CA THR A 46 9.50 -18.94 -10.23
C THR A 46 8.77 -18.96 -8.89
N GLY A 47 7.98 -20.02 -8.69
CA GLY A 47 7.03 -20.16 -7.59
C GLY A 47 7.62 -19.94 -6.19
N GLY A 48 6.81 -19.29 -5.35
CA GLY A 48 7.11 -19.07 -3.94
C GLY A 48 6.58 -17.72 -3.48
N ASP A 49 5.36 -17.73 -2.95
CA ASP A 49 4.71 -16.74 -2.10
C ASP A 49 4.35 -15.35 -2.65
N LEU A 50 3.06 -15.08 -2.44
CA LEU A 50 2.30 -13.90 -2.77
C LEU A 50 2.69 -12.73 -1.86
N GLU A 51 2.92 -11.55 -2.44
CA GLU A 51 2.21 -10.33 -2.01
C GLU A 51 2.40 -9.24 -3.05
N ALA A 52 1.30 -8.84 -3.69
CA ALA A 52 1.25 -7.68 -4.57
C ALA A 52 0.99 -6.43 -3.70
N PRO A 53 1.92 -5.48 -3.59
CA PRO A 53 1.61 -4.20 -2.97
C PRO A 53 0.75 -3.38 -3.93
N SER A 54 -0.50 -3.17 -3.54
CA SER A 54 -1.41 -2.19 -4.12
C SER A 54 -0.88 -0.78 -3.86
N PRO A 55 -0.71 0.08 -4.88
CA PRO A 55 -0.37 1.48 -4.66
C PRO A 55 -1.64 2.30 -4.40
N GLU A 56 -1.93 2.55 -3.12
CA GLU A 56 -2.66 3.76 -2.70
C GLU A 56 -1.64 4.84 -2.36
N GLY A 57 -1.78 6.02 -2.98
CA GLY A 57 -1.01 7.21 -2.63
C GLY A 57 -0.53 8.02 -3.84
N GLU A 58 -1.47 8.74 -4.46
CA GLU A 58 -1.27 10.08 -5.02
C GLU A 58 -0.11 10.28 -6.03
N MET A 59 -0.45 10.29 -7.32
CA MET A 59 -0.35 11.53 -8.12
C MET A 59 -1.00 11.34 -9.49
N GLN A 60 -1.86 12.31 -9.79
CA GLN A 60 -2.38 12.70 -11.10
C GLN A 60 -1.44 12.35 -12.26
N THR A 61 -1.96 11.78 -13.34
CA THR A 61 -2.17 12.49 -14.62
C THR A 61 -2.91 11.56 -15.57
N SER A 62 -4.07 12.01 -16.05
CA SER A 62 -4.68 11.43 -17.24
C SER A 62 -3.76 11.68 -18.42
N SER A 63 -3.48 10.60 -19.14
CA SER A 63 -2.77 10.59 -20.40
C SER A 63 -3.59 11.30 -21.48
N ILE A 64 -3.02 12.31 -22.14
CA ILE A 64 -3.40 12.67 -23.51
C ILE A 64 -2.24 12.28 -24.42
N SER A 65 -2.60 11.49 -25.42
CA SER A 65 -1.80 11.05 -26.55
C SER A 65 -1.53 12.19 -27.55
N SER A 66 -0.61 11.90 -28.46
CA SER A 66 -0.26 12.60 -29.72
C SER A 66 0.61 13.87 -29.68
N LYS A 67 1.90 13.66 -30.02
CA LYS A 67 2.77 14.39 -30.98
C LYS A 67 2.10 15.47 -31.88
N PRO A 68 2.89 16.32 -32.57
CA PRO A 68 4.15 16.98 -32.22
C PRO A 68 4.05 18.52 -32.43
N MET A 69 4.80 19.35 -31.70
CA MET A 69 4.93 20.76 -32.08
C MET A 69 6.38 21.19 -32.06
N GLU A 70 6.79 21.52 -33.26
CA GLU A 70 8.04 22.12 -33.69
C GLU A 70 7.99 23.63 -33.39
N GLU A 71 9.18 24.18 -33.13
CA GLU A 71 9.55 25.54 -33.51
C GLU A 71 9.14 26.72 -32.62
N ALA A 72 10.10 27.18 -31.81
CA ALA A 72 10.24 28.59 -31.46
C ALA A 72 11.72 28.92 -31.19
N ALA A 73 12.38 29.60 -32.13
CA ALA A 73 13.64 30.31 -31.88
C ALA A 73 13.77 31.54 -32.79
N GLN A 74 13.33 32.68 -32.26
CA GLN A 74 14.04 33.98 -32.22
C GLN A 74 14.45 34.74 -33.52
N PRO A 75 14.68 36.07 -33.40
CA PRO A 75 14.34 37.06 -34.42
C PRO A 75 15.50 37.40 -35.36
N HIS A 76 15.18 37.94 -36.54
CA HIS A 76 16.15 38.60 -37.42
C HIS A 76 15.67 39.97 -37.90
N GLN A 77 16.68 40.82 -38.06
CA GLN A 77 16.72 42.28 -38.18
C GLN A 77 16.22 42.88 -39.50
N GLU A 78 15.96 44.17 -39.39
CA GLU A 78 15.66 45.22 -40.36
C GLU A 78 16.51 45.20 -41.66
N SER A 79 15.90 45.60 -42.78
CA SER A 79 16.28 46.83 -43.54
C SER A 79 15.34 47.09 -44.74
N PRO A 80 15.19 48.35 -45.21
CA PRO A 80 14.14 48.77 -46.14
C PRO A 80 14.65 49.06 -47.57
N GLN A 81 13.85 48.70 -48.58
CA GLN A 81 13.94 49.12 -50.00
C GLN A 81 12.67 48.60 -50.71
N GLN A 82 12.06 49.23 -51.71
CA GLN A 82 12.22 50.48 -52.43
C GLN A 82 10.95 50.63 -53.27
N THR A 83 10.45 51.85 -53.42
CA THR A 83 9.34 52.23 -54.31
C THR A 83 9.63 51.96 -55.80
N GLN A 84 8.67 51.37 -56.52
CA GLN A 84 8.36 51.80 -57.90
C GLN A 84 6.93 51.40 -58.32
N PRO A 85 6.15 52.31 -58.94
CA PRO A 85 4.81 52.05 -59.47
C PRO A 85 4.83 51.83 -60.99
N ASP A 86 3.96 50.96 -61.52
CA ASP A 86 3.31 51.04 -62.85
C ASP A 86 2.62 49.70 -63.21
N PRO A 87 1.71 49.63 -64.21
CA PRO A 87 0.50 50.40 -64.39
C PRO A 87 -0.74 49.47 -64.52
N ALA A 88 -1.91 50.11 -64.52
CA ALA A 88 -3.24 49.52 -64.64
C ALA A 88 -3.36 48.38 -65.68
N PHE A 89 -3.81 47.21 -65.21
CA PHE A 89 -4.60 46.29 -66.01
C PHE A 89 -6.02 46.26 -65.44
N ALA A 90 -6.97 46.63 -66.30
CA ALA A 90 -8.39 46.62 -66.02
C ALA A 90 -8.84 45.20 -65.64
N MET A 91 -9.26 45.02 -64.40
CA MET A 91 -10.07 43.87 -63.99
C MET A 91 -11.53 44.13 -64.40
N PRO A 92 -12.23 43.14 -64.97
CA PRO A 92 -13.69 43.16 -65.04
C PRO A 92 -14.25 43.14 -63.62
N GLU A 93 -15.15 44.08 -63.31
CA GLU A 93 -15.98 44.04 -62.11
C GLU A 93 -16.71 42.69 -62.06
N THR A 94 -16.33 41.85 -61.10
CA THR A 94 -17.18 40.74 -60.65
C THR A 94 -18.05 41.28 -59.51
N PRO A 95 -19.36 41.01 -59.52
CA PRO A 95 -20.25 41.48 -58.48
C PRO A 95 -19.83 40.89 -57.11
N PRO A 96 -20.04 41.62 -56.01
CA PRO A 96 -19.70 41.13 -54.68
C PRO A 96 -20.52 39.87 -54.40
N GLN A 97 -19.84 38.73 -54.40
CA GLN A 97 -20.39 37.48 -53.94
C GLN A 97 -20.53 37.61 -52.42
N ASN A 98 -21.76 37.88 -52.00
CA ASN A 98 -22.19 37.93 -50.61
C ASN A 98 -21.76 36.62 -49.93
N ILE A 99 -20.78 36.71 -49.02
CA ILE A 99 -20.23 35.55 -48.34
C ILE A 99 -21.22 35.14 -47.23
N PRO A 100 -21.80 33.92 -47.26
CA PRO A 100 -22.59 33.40 -46.14
C PRO A 100 -21.64 32.90 -45.04
N GLN A 101 -20.87 33.80 -44.44
CA GLN A 101 -19.95 33.47 -43.32
C GLN A 101 -20.54 33.80 -41.95
N ARG A 102 -21.55 34.67 -41.84
CA ARG A 102 -22.15 35.00 -40.54
C ARG A 102 -23.04 33.89 -39.97
N GLN A 103 -23.81 33.21 -40.82
CA GLN A 103 -24.69 32.11 -40.38
C GLN A 103 -23.92 30.89 -39.84
N ASN A 104 -22.72 30.63 -40.37
CA ASN A 104 -21.87 29.54 -39.88
C ASN A 104 -21.23 29.87 -38.52
N ILE A 105 -20.90 31.15 -38.27
CA ILE A 105 -20.31 31.57 -36.99
C ILE A 105 -21.36 31.54 -35.87
N GLU A 106 -22.58 32.01 -36.15
CA GLU A 106 -23.71 31.97 -35.20
C GLU A 106 -24.08 30.52 -34.82
N GLN A 107 -24.07 29.59 -35.78
CA GLN A 107 -24.29 28.17 -35.50
C GLN A 107 -23.13 27.53 -34.73
N ILE A 108 -21.89 27.93 -35.00
CA ILE A 108 -20.72 27.45 -34.25
C ILE A 108 -20.74 28.01 -32.82
N GLU A 109 -21.19 29.25 -32.62
CA GLU A 109 -21.36 29.88 -31.31
C GLU A 109 -22.45 29.20 -30.49
N GLU A 110 -23.61 28.92 -31.09
CA GLU A 110 -24.71 28.17 -30.44
C GLU A 110 -24.26 26.76 -30.03
N ILE A 111 -23.54 26.05 -30.90
CA ILE A 111 -22.99 24.72 -30.59
C ILE A 111 -21.92 24.82 -29.49
N ALA A 112 -21.07 25.86 -29.50
CA ALA A 112 -20.06 26.06 -28.48
C ALA A 112 -20.67 26.39 -27.11
N GLU A 113 -21.69 27.25 -27.05
CA GLU A 113 -22.41 27.57 -25.81
C GLU A 113 -23.12 26.34 -25.24
N ALA A 114 -23.78 25.55 -26.10
CA ALA A 114 -24.42 24.30 -25.68
C ALA A 114 -23.41 23.30 -25.09
N ILE A 115 -22.24 23.14 -25.72
CA ILE A 115 -21.16 22.25 -25.22
C ILE A 115 -20.57 22.78 -23.91
N VAL A 116 -20.39 24.10 -23.78
CA VAL A 116 -19.85 24.72 -22.56
C VAL A 116 -20.84 24.58 -21.40
N GLU A 117 -22.13 24.81 -21.62
CA GLU A 117 -23.17 24.64 -20.59
C GLU A 117 -23.26 23.18 -20.15
N GLU A 118 -23.25 22.23 -21.10
CA GLU A 118 -23.24 20.79 -20.79
C GLU A 118 -22.02 20.42 -19.92
N LYS A 119 -20.83 20.93 -20.25
CA LYS A 119 -19.60 20.67 -19.49
C LYS A 119 -19.59 21.34 -18.12
N ILE A 120 -20.15 22.54 -17.99
CA ILE A 120 -20.28 23.24 -16.69
C ILE A 120 -21.27 22.49 -15.79
N GLN A 121 -22.38 22.00 -16.36
CA GLN A 121 -23.38 21.23 -15.62
C GLN A 121 -22.81 19.88 -15.15
N GLU A 122 -22.08 19.16 -16.01
CA GLU A 122 -21.38 17.92 -15.66
C GLU A 122 -20.32 18.14 -14.56
N PHE A 123 -19.58 19.24 -14.65
CA PHE A 123 -18.59 19.63 -13.64
C PHE A 123 -19.24 20.02 -12.30
N SER A 124 -20.35 20.77 -12.33
CA SER A 124 -21.10 21.12 -11.12
C SER A 124 -21.68 19.89 -10.43
N SER A 125 -22.19 18.92 -11.21
CA SER A 125 -22.62 17.62 -10.68
C SER A 125 -21.46 16.86 -10.03
N SER A 126 -20.30 16.83 -10.68
CA SER A 126 -19.10 16.16 -10.15
C SER A 126 -18.61 16.77 -8.83
N ILE A 127 -18.77 18.09 -8.63
CA ILE A 127 -18.47 18.74 -7.34
C ILE A 127 -19.46 18.30 -6.25
N GLY A 128 -20.74 18.11 -6.60
CA GLY A 128 -21.74 17.52 -5.71
C GLY A 128 -21.29 16.13 -5.23
N ASP A 129 -20.77 15.32 -6.14
CA ASP A 129 -20.25 13.98 -5.84
C ASP A 129 -19.01 14.01 -4.93
N ILE A 130 -18.14 15.02 -5.05
CA ILE A 130 -16.97 15.20 -4.17
C ILE A 130 -17.40 15.49 -2.73
N ASN A 131 -18.45 16.29 -2.52
CA ASN A 131 -18.95 16.56 -1.17
C ASN A 131 -19.55 15.30 -0.54
N ILE A 132 -20.32 14.53 -1.30
CA ILE A 132 -20.87 13.25 -0.86
C ILE A 132 -19.74 12.26 -0.53
N TRP A 133 -18.72 12.19 -1.39
CA TRP A 133 -17.55 11.35 -1.16
C TRP A 133 -16.80 11.78 0.11
N LYS A 134 -16.60 13.08 0.32
CA LYS A 134 -15.95 13.61 1.53
C LYS A 134 -16.74 13.28 2.80
N GLU A 135 -18.05 13.43 2.78
CA GLU A 135 -18.91 13.07 3.92
C GLU A 135 -18.83 11.57 4.22
N ARG A 136 -18.90 10.73 3.18
CA ARG A 136 -18.74 9.28 3.30
C ARG A 136 -17.38 8.89 3.85
N SER A 137 -16.29 9.45 3.32
CA SER A 137 -14.94 9.18 3.81
C SER A 137 -14.75 9.64 5.25
N ASN A 138 -15.31 10.79 5.64
CA ASN A 138 -15.27 11.23 7.04
C ASN A 138 -16.04 10.29 7.96
N ALA A 139 -17.19 9.78 7.52
CA ALA A 139 -17.96 8.81 8.27
C ALA A 139 -17.20 7.47 8.41
N GLU A 140 -16.61 6.96 7.33
CA GLU A 140 -15.80 5.73 7.32
C GLU A 140 -14.55 5.88 8.22
N ILE A 141 -13.81 7.00 8.10
CA ILE A 141 -12.68 7.32 8.98
C ILE A 141 -13.13 7.41 10.44
N GLY A 142 -14.31 7.98 10.70
CA GLY A 142 -14.92 8.03 12.02
C GLY A 142 -15.18 6.64 12.60
N ALA A 143 -15.79 5.75 11.81
CA ALA A 143 -16.04 4.37 12.20
C ALA A 143 -14.73 3.61 12.48
N ILE A 144 -13.73 3.73 11.60
CA ILE A 144 -12.41 3.11 11.79
C ILE A 144 -11.76 3.58 13.09
N LYS A 145 -11.79 4.89 13.38
CA LYS A 145 -11.26 5.42 14.66
C LYS A 145 -11.96 4.80 15.87
N GLN A 146 -13.27 4.65 15.82
CA GLN A 146 -14.05 4.03 16.89
C GLN A 146 -13.68 2.55 17.06
N GLU A 147 -13.52 1.80 15.96
CA GLU A 147 -13.08 0.41 16.01
C GLU A 147 -11.67 0.27 16.57
N VAL A 148 -10.73 1.14 16.20
CA VAL A 148 -9.37 1.14 16.76
C VAL A 148 -9.40 1.40 18.27
N ILE A 149 -10.22 2.34 18.74
CA ILE A 149 -10.40 2.59 20.18
C ILE A 149 -10.99 1.36 20.88
N ARG A 150 -11.98 0.71 20.26
CA ARG A 150 -12.59 -0.51 20.80
C ARG A 150 -11.58 -1.66 20.87
N LEU A 151 -10.78 -1.86 19.83
CA LEU A 151 -9.71 -2.88 19.79
C LEU A 151 -8.67 -2.62 20.87
N ARG A 152 -8.24 -1.37 21.04
CA ARG A 152 -7.34 -0.98 22.13
C ARG A 152 -7.93 -1.35 23.50
N ASN A 153 -9.18 -1.00 23.76
CA ASN A 153 -9.83 -1.31 25.04
C ASN A 153 -9.97 -2.82 25.25
N GLN A 154 -10.26 -3.59 24.20
CA GLN A 154 -10.29 -5.05 24.26
C GLN A 154 -8.90 -5.65 24.57
N LEU A 155 -7.84 -5.09 23.99
CA LEU A 155 -6.46 -5.52 24.24
C LEU A 155 -6.00 -5.19 25.66
N GLU A 156 -6.33 -4.01 26.18
CA GLU A 156 -6.06 -3.62 27.57
C GLU A 156 -6.79 -4.56 28.54
N ASN A 157 -8.07 -4.85 28.30
CA ASN A 157 -8.84 -5.81 29.11
C ASN A 157 -8.26 -7.23 29.04
N LEU A 158 -7.83 -7.67 27.85
CA LEU A 158 -7.19 -8.96 27.66
C LEU A 158 -5.86 -9.04 28.41
N GLN A 159 -5.05 -7.98 28.37
CA GLN A 159 -3.79 -7.92 29.11
C GLN A 159 -4.03 -8.05 30.61
N ILE A 160 -5.02 -7.32 31.15
CA ILE A 160 -5.41 -7.42 32.57
C ILE A 160 -5.86 -8.85 32.91
N ALA A 161 -6.71 -9.45 32.07
CA ALA A 161 -7.21 -10.81 32.27
C ALA A 161 -6.10 -11.86 32.22
N ILE A 162 -5.16 -11.73 31.27
CA ILE A 162 -3.99 -12.62 31.17
C ILE A 162 -3.11 -12.46 32.40
N LEU A 163 -2.81 -11.22 32.83
CA LEU A 163 -1.97 -10.99 33.99
C LEU A 163 -2.59 -11.58 35.26
N GLY A 164 -3.89 -11.40 35.46
CA GLY A 164 -4.63 -12.03 36.57
C GLY A 164 -4.64 -13.56 36.48
N LYS A 165 -4.78 -14.14 35.29
CA LYS A 165 -4.74 -15.60 35.09
C LYS A 165 -3.34 -16.17 35.36
N VAL A 166 -2.28 -15.47 34.96
CA VAL A 166 -0.89 -15.85 35.25
C VAL A 166 -0.60 -15.76 36.74
N GLU A 167 -1.08 -14.71 37.42
CA GLU A 167 -0.92 -14.59 38.88
C GLU A 167 -1.65 -15.73 39.63
N ASN A 168 -2.89 -16.03 39.23
CA ASN A 168 -3.65 -17.14 39.81
C ASN A 168 -2.99 -18.50 39.53
N TYR A 169 -2.43 -18.68 38.34
CA TYR A 169 -1.65 -19.87 37.99
C TYR A 169 -0.41 -19.98 38.88
N ASN A 170 0.35 -18.90 39.06
CA ASN A 170 1.52 -18.88 39.95
C ASN A 170 1.15 -19.25 41.39
N LYS A 171 0.07 -18.67 41.94
CA LYS A 171 -0.46 -19.02 43.27
C LYS A 171 -0.84 -20.51 43.36
N SER A 172 -1.48 -21.06 42.33
CA SER A 172 -1.87 -22.46 42.26
C SER A 172 -0.64 -23.38 42.25
N VAL A 173 0.39 -23.04 41.47
CA VAL A 173 1.66 -23.78 41.40
C VAL A 173 2.39 -23.74 42.74
N ILE A 174 2.45 -22.59 43.42
CA ILE A 174 3.06 -22.47 44.75
C ILE A 174 2.30 -23.35 45.76
N THR A 175 0.96 -23.32 45.74
CA THR A 175 0.12 -24.13 46.61
C THR A 175 0.37 -25.62 46.36
N MET A 176 0.32 -26.05 45.10
CA MET A 176 0.62 -27.43 44.72
C MET A 176 2.05 -27.86 45.10
N SER A 177 3.04 -26.97 44.99
CA SER A 177 4.41 -27.25 45.47
C SER A 177 4.45 -27.47 46.98
N SER A 178 3.67 -26.70 47.75
CA SER A 178 3.57 -26.88 49.21
C SER A 178 2.89 -28.19 49.58
N GLU A 179 1.82 -28.56 48.88
CA GLU A 179 1.11 -29.83 49.06
C GLU A 179 1.99 -31.02 48.68
N MET A 180 2.71 -30.92 47.56
CA MET A 180 3.69 -31.92 47.12
C MET A 180 4.80 -32.13 48.16
N LYS A 181 5.30 -31.05 48.77
CA LYS A 181 6.27 -31.13 49.87
C LYS A 181 5.68 -31.79 51.11
N ALA A 182 4.42 -31.49 51.45
CA ALA A 182 3.74 -32.14 52.56
C ALA A 182 3.55 -33.65 52.29
N LEU A 183 3.12 -34.01 51.08
CA LEU A 183 2.99 -35.40 50.64
C LEU A 183 4.35 -36.13 50.70
N SER A 184 5.42 -35.49 50.23
CA SER A 184 6.79 -36.03 50.32
C SER A 184 7.18 -36.31 51.77
N LYS A 185 6.91 -35.40 52.71
CA LYS A 185 7.16 -35.64 54.14
C LYS A 185 6.31 -36.78 54.72
N VAL A 186 5.05 -36.89 54.30
CA VAL A 186 4.18 -38.01 54.70
C VAL A 186 4.74 -39.33 54.16
N MET A 187 5.18 -39.35 52.90
CA MET A 187 5.81 -40.51 52.29
C MET A 187 7.11 -40.89 53.03
N GLU A 188 7.96 -39.93 53.39
CA GLU A 188 9.14 -40.18 54.23
C GLU A 188 8.76 -40.82 55.57
N LYS A 189 7.74 -40.29 56.25
CA LYS A 189 7.24 -40.83 57.53
C LYS A 189 6.66 -42.24 57.41
N ILE A 190 6.15 -42.64 56.25
CA ILE A 190 5.62 -44.00 56.02
C ILE A 190 6.74 -44.95 55.58
N MET A 191 7.64 -44.50 54.71
CA MET A 191 8.73 -45.31 54.17
C MET A 191 9.73 -45.75 55.24
N GLN A 192 10.06 -44.87 56.19
CA GLN A 192 11.00 -45.19 57.26
C GLN A 192 10.56 -46.40 58.11
N PRO A 193 9.37 -46.39 58.75
CA PRO A 193 8.91 -47.53 59.55
C PRO A 193 8.67 -48.77 58.70
N LEU A 194 8.17 -48.66 57.46
CA LEU A 194 8.08 -49.83 56.57
C LEU A 194 9.44 -50.46 56.31
N THR A 195 10.46 -49.64 56.03
CA THR A 195 11.84 -50.13 55.80
C THR A 195 12.42 -50.76 57.07
N MET A 196 12.18 -50.16 58.24
CA MET A 196 12.60 -50.73 59.53
C MET A 196 11.90 -52.07 59.80
N ASN A 197 10.58 -52.13 59.62
CA ASN A 197 9.79 -53.35 59.80
C ASN A 197 10.25 -54.46 58.86
N VAL A 198 10.47 -54.16 57.57
CA VAL A 198 11.00 -55.15 56.61
C VAL A 198 12.39 -55.65 57.01
N LYS A 199 13.29 -54.77 57.49
CA LYS A 199 14.60 -55.17 58.01
C LYS A 199 14.48 -56.05 59.26
N GLU A 200 13.55 -55.75 60.18
CA GLU A 200 13.31 -56.57 61.36
C GLU A 200 12.74 -57.94 61.00
N LEU A 201 11.75 -58.02 60.11
CA LEU A 201 11.23 -59.30 59.59
C LEU A 201 12.32 -60.12 58.92
N SER A 202 13.20 -59.49 58.13
CA SER A 202 14.35 -60.16 57.51
C SER A 202 15.28 -60.75 58.57
N ARG A 203 15.60 -60.01 59.64
CA ARG A 203 16.44 -60.49 60.75
C ARG A 203 15.79 -61.64 61.54
N ILE A 204 14.48 -61.55 61.79
CA ILE A 204 13.73 -62.62 62.47
C ILE A 204 13.76 -63.90 61.62
N THR A 205 13.55 -63.77 60.32
CA THR A 205 13.59 -64.89 59.37
C THR A 205 14.99 -65.52 59.30
N GLU A 206 16.05 -64.71 59.26
CA GLU A 206 17.43 -65.22 59.30
C GLU A 206 17.76 -65.96 60.59
N LYS A 207 17.34 -65.44 61.75
CA LYS A 207 17.52 -66.12 63.04
C LYS A 207 16.83 -67.48 63.03
N PHE A 208 15.57 -67.54 62.59
CA PHE A 208 14.83 -68.79 62.46
C PHE A 208 15.51 -69.78 61.52
N LYS A 209 16.11 -69.30 60.43
CA LYS A 209 16.84 -70.13 59.47
C LYS A 209 18.16 -70.69 60.03
N LYS A 210 18.79 -70.02 61.01
CA LYS A 210 20.03 -70.47 61.67
C LYS A 210 19.81 -71.40 62.87
N THR A 211 18.62 -71.37 63.47
CA THR A 211 18.26 -72.23 64.63
C THR A 211 17.74 -73.60 64.20
N LYS A 212 17.52 -73.83 62.91
CA LYS A 212 17.17 -75.13 62.32
C LYS A 212 18.39 -75.72 61.62
#